data_AF-A0A7C4K0G2-F1
#
_entry.id   AF-A0A7C4K0G2-F1
#
_cell.length_a   1.000
_cell.length_b   1.000
_cell.length_c   1.000
_cell.angle_alpha   90.00
_cell.angle_beta   90.00
_cell.angle_gamma   90.00
#
_symmetry.space_group_name_H-M   'P 1'
#
loop_
_entity.id
_entity.type
_entity.pdbx_description
1 polymer ?
#
loop_
_entity_poly.entity_id
_entity_poly.type
_entity_poly.pdbx_seq_one_letter_code
_entity_poly.pdbx_strand_id
1 'polypeptide(L)'
;DYEIAVEYWKNSAESAPTFGLVGAVFGLMKALKNLDNPQELAYGISAAFVATVYGITFSYLIFGPISKKIKIKSKEELMRMYMIVDACRMMLKGENPRLIEERLNSFVEVK
;
A
#
# COMPACT_ATOMS: atom_id res chain seq x y z
N ASP A 1 4.33 15.40 1.24
CA ASP A 1 4.16 14.38 2.31
C ASP A 1 3.46 13.11 1.88
N TYR A 2 2.26 13.17 1.27
CA TYR A 2 1.53 11.96 0.85
C TYR A 2 2.33 11.02 -0.07
N GLU A 3 3.11 11.55 -1.00
CA GLU A 3 3.94 10.76 -1.91
C GLU A 3 5.01 9.94 -1.18
N ILE A 4 5.71 10.55 -0.23
CA ILE A 4 6.70 9.88 0.63
C ILE A 4 6.02 8.76 1.44
N ALA A 5 4.84 9.03 2.00
CA ALA A 5 4.08 8.04 2.74
C ALA A 5 3.65 6.85 1.85
N VAL A 6 3.15 7.11 0.64
CA VAL A 6 2.78 6.05 -0.31
C VAL A 6 3.98 5.16 -0.62
N GLU A 7 5.13 5.77 -0.92
CA GLU A 7 6.35 5.07 -1.29
C GLU A 7 6.91 4.25 -0.11
N TYR A 8 6.90 4.80 1.10
CA TYR A 8 7.30 4.08 2.31
C TYR A 8 6.49 2.78 2.51
N TRP A 9 5.16 2.87 2.44
CA TRP A 9 4.29 1.70 2.64
C TRP A 9 4.37 0.70 1.49
N LYS A 10 4.61 1.20 0.27
CA LYS A 10 4.84 0.36 -0.90
C LYS A 10 6.13 -0.44 -0.75
N ASN A 11 7.23 0.21 -0.40
CA ASN A 11 8.53 -0.46 -0.20
C ASN A 11 8.48 -1.45 0.97
N SER A 12 7.73 -1.12 2.02
CA SER A 12 7.46 -2.04 3.13
C SER A 12 6.67 -3.28 2.67
N ALA A 13 5.68 -3.10 1.80
CA ALA A 13 4.94 -4.21 1.21
C ALA A 13 5.82 -5.09 0.31
N GLU A 14 6.71 -4.51 -0.48
CA GLU A 14 7.63 -5.25 -1.35
C GLU A 14 8.69 -6.00 -0.55
N SER A 15 9.11 -5.46 0.60
CA SER A 15 10.12 -6.07 1.47
C SER A 15 9.55 -7.11 2.45
N ALA A 16 8.28 -7.04 2.82
CA ALA A 16 7.70 -7.96 3.80
C ALA A 16 7.80 -9.46 3.41
N PRO A 17 7.59 -9.88 2.14
CA PRO A 17 7.76 -11.27 1.73
C PRO A 17 9.20 -11.76 1.81
N THR A 18 10.19 -10.87 1.60
CA THR A 18 11.61 -11.25 1.66
C THR A 18 12.02 -11.56 3.10
N PHE A 19 11.49 -10.85 4.09
CA PHE A 19 11.63 -11.25 5.51
C PHE A 19 10.99 -12.61 5.81
N GLY A 20 9.86 -12.94 5.19
CA GLY A 20 9.26 -14.27 5.27
C GLY A 20 10.18 -15.36 4.70
N LEU A 21 10.86 -15.08 3.58
CA LEU A 21 11.86 -15.98 2.99
C LEU A 21 13.07 -16.19 3.92
N VAL A 22 13.56 -15.12 4.56
CA VAL A 22 14.63 -15.22 5.57
C VAL A 22 14.21 -16.12 6.74
N GLY A 23 12.98 -15.95 7.24
CA GLY A 23 12.41 -16.82 8.28
C GLY A 23 12.30 -18.29 7.83
N ALA A 24 11.95 -18.53 6.56
CA ALA A 24 11.92 -19.87 6.00
C ALA A 24 13.30 -20.54 5.99
N VAL A 25 14.35 -19.79 5.63
CA VAL A 25 15.73 -20.26 5.67
C VAL A 25 16.13 -20.65 7.11
N PHE A 26 15.79 -19.84 8.11
CA PHE A 26 16.06 -20.19 9.52
C PHE A 26 15.32 -21.46 9.97
N GLY A 27 14.05 -21.62 9.58
CA GLY A 27 13.26 -22.81 9.91
C GLY A 27 13.85 -24.08 9.30
N LEU A 28 14.26 -24.02 8.03
CA LEU A 28 14.93 -25.15 7.36
C LEU A 28 16.31 -25.43 7.94
N MET A 29 17.08 -24.41 8.32
CA MET A 29 18.38 -24.60 8.99
C MET A 29 18.22 -25.36 10.30
N LYS A 30 17.17 -25.06 11.08
CA LYS A 30 16.84 -25.81 12.29
C LYS A 30 16.44 -27.25 11.97
N ALA A 31 15.63 -27.45 10.93
CA ALA A 31 15.16 -28.77 10.51
C ALA A 31 16.34 -29.68 10.10
N LEU A 32 17.30 -29.15 9.34
CA LEU A 32 18.47 -29.89 8.86
C LEU A 32 19.47 -30.24 9.96
N LYS A 33 19.46 -29.53 11.09
CA LYS A 33 20.37 -29.81 12.21
C LYS A 33 20.06 -31.13 12.91
N ASN A 34 18.79 -31.53 12.95
CA ASN A 34 18.30 -32.69 13.71
C ASN A 34 17.53 -33.66 12.80
N LEU A 35 18.19 -34.12 11.73
CA LEU A 35 17.62 -35.03 10.73
C LEU A 35 17.18 -36.38 11.32
N ASP A 36 17.82 -36.82 12.39
CA ASP A 36 17.56 -38.11 13.03
C ASP A 36 16.26 -38.13 13.87
N ASN A 37 15.68 -36.96 14.15
CA ASN A 37 14.42 -36.84 14.89
C ASN A 37 13.29 -36.30 13.99
N PRO A 38 12.36 -37.17 13.53
CA PRO A 38 11.26 -36.78 12.67
C PRO A 38 10.35 -35.68 13.24
N GLN A 39 10.19 -35.60 14.56
CA GLN A 39 9.34 -34.59 15.20
C GLN A 39 9.98 -33.20 15.12
N GLU A 40 11.28 -33.09 15.37
CA GLU A 40 11.99 -31.82 15.29
C GLU A 40 12.13 -31.32 13.86
N LEU A 41 12.33 -32.25 12.92
CA LEU A 41 12.31 -31.96 11.48
C LEU A 41 10.98 -31.32 11.08
N ALA A 42 9.86 -31.94 11.45
CA ALA A 42 8.51 -31.43 11.15
C ALA A 42 8.25 -30.06 11.80
N TYR A 43 8.77 -29.84 13.01
CA TYR A 43 8.66 -28.53 13.67
C TYR A 43 9.46 -27.44 12.93
N GLY A 44 10.69 -27.72 12.49
CA GLY A 44 11.50 -26.76 11.73
C GLY A 44 10.87 -26.38 10.38
N ILE A 45 10.33 -27.36 9.67
CA ILE A 45 9.63 -27.14 8.39
C ILE A 45 8.33 -26.35 8.58
N SER A 46 7.52 -26.69 9.59
CA SER A 46 6.28 -25.96 9.85
C SER A 46 6.53 -24.49 10.23
N ALA A 47 7.57 -24.22 11.03
CA ALA A 47 8.00 -22.85 11.33
C ALA A 47 8.41 -22.07 10.06
N ALA A 48 9.08 -22.72 9.11
CA ALA A 48 9.44 -22.11 7.84
C ALA A 48 8.20 -21.69 7.01
N PHE A 49 7.18 -22.55 6.95
CA PHE A 49 5.92 -22.22 6.27
C PHE A 49 5.14 -21.10 6.97
N VAL A 50 5.11 -21.10 8.30
CA VAL A 50 4.44 -20.03 9.05
C VAL A 50 5.12 -18.67 8.77
N ALA A 51 6.45 -18.64 8.67
CA ALA A 51 7.18 -17.42 8.33
C ALA A 51 6.84 -16.89 6.93
N THR A 52 6.71 -17.76 5.92
CA THR A 52 6.31 -17.33 4.57
C THR A 52 4.88 -16.84 4.51
N VAL A 53 3.95 -17.52 5.21
CA VAL A 53 2.55 -17.08 5.32
C VAL A 53 2.50 -15.69 5.93
N TYR A 54 3.17 -15.44 7.06
CA TYR A 54 3.17 -14.12 7.67
C TYR A 54 3.76 -13.04 6.75
N GLY A 55 4.89 -13.29 6.09
CA GLY A 55 5.51 -12.32 5.17
C GLY A 55 4.57 -11.90 4.03
N ILE A 56 3.91 -12.87 3.40
CA ILE A 56 2.95 -12.63 2.32
C ILE A 56 1.70 -11.93 2.86
N THR A 57 1.17 -12.37 4.00
CA THR A 57 0.02 -11.75 4.65
C THR A 57 0.26 -10.28 4.98
N PHE A 58 1.40 -9.95 5.59
CA PHE A 58 1.72 -8.55 5.90
C PHE A 58 1.86 -7.68 4.65
N SER A 59 2.46 -8.22 3.58
CA SER A 59 2.58 -7.55 2.29
C SER A 59 1.22 -7.20 1.68
N TYR A 60 0.34 -8.19 1.52
CA TYR A 60 -0.88 -8.04 0.73
C TYR A 60 -2.12 -7.60 1.54
N LEU A 61 -2.20 -7.93 2.83
CA LEU A 61 -3.36 -7.57 3.65
C LEU A 61 -3.17 -6.27 4.43
N ILE A 62 -1.94 -5.87 4.71
CA ILE A 62 -1.66 -4.70 5.55
C ILE A 62 -0.96 -3.60 4.75
N PHE A 63 0.30 -3.81 4.35
CA PHE A 63 1.12 -2.73 3.79
C PHE A 63 0.64 -2.27 2.41
N GLY A 64 0.33 -3.21 1.50
CA GLY A 64 -0.16 -2.91 0.17
C GLY A 64 -1.47 -2.10 0.16
N PRO A 65 -2.51 -2.53 0.89
CA PRO A 65 -3.76 -1.78 1.01
C PRO A 65 -3.59 -0.40 1.63
N ILE A 66 -2.71 -0.25 2.64
CA ILE A 66 -2.41 1.05 3.26
C ILE A 66 -1.79 2.01 2.22
N SER A 67 -0.78 1.56 1.47
CA SER A 67 -0.17 2.38 0.41
C SER A 67 -1.19 2.83 -0.64
N LYS A 68 -2.03 1.90 -1.13
CA LYS A 68 -3.09 2.21 -2.10
C LYS A 68 -4.11 3.21 -1.54
N LYS A 69 -4.53 3.06 -0.29
CA LYS A 69 -5.49 3.96 0.36
C LYS A 69 -4.94 5.38 0.47
N ILE A 70 -3.68 5.54 0.86
CA ILE A 70 -3.03 6.85 0.94
C ILE A 70 -2.91 7.46 -0.46
N LYS A 71 -2.58 6.66 -1.48
CA LYS A 71 -2.50 7.12 -2.87
C LYS A 71 -3.82 7.66 -3.39
N ILE A 72 -4.94 6.99 -3.07
CA ILE A 72 -6.28 7.46 -3.43
C ILE A 72 -6.57 8.82 -2.77
N LYS A 73 -6.36 8.92 -1.45
CA LYS A 73 -6.54 10.19 -0.72
C LYS A 73 -5.67 11.33 -1.29
N SER A 74 -4.43 11.02 -1.66
CA SER A 74 -3.55 12.00 -2.29
C SER A 74 -4.10 12.52 -3.62
N LYS A 75 -4.73 11.67 -4.42
CA LYS A 75 -5.37 12.08 -5.68
C LYS A 75 -6.61 12.93 -5.43
N GLU A 76 -7.43 12.56 -4.46
CA GLU A 76 -8.60 13.34 -4.06
C GLU A 76 -8.20 14.75 -3.60
N GLU A 77 -7.13 14.87 -2.81
CA GLU A 77 -6.61 16.15 -2.33
C GLU A 77 -6.05 17.00 -3.49
N LEU A 78 -5.26 16.40 -4.38
CA LEU A 78 -4.78 17.10 -5.58
C LEU A 78 -5.92 17.59 -6.45
N MET A 79 -6.97 16.79 -6.64
CA MET A 79 -8.14 17.19 -7.41
C MET A 79 -8.89 18.36 -6.76
N ARG A 80 -9.02 18.39 -5.43
CA ARG A 80 -9.56 19.55 -4.70
C ARG A 80 -8.73 20.81 -4.91
N MET A 81 -7.40 20.70 -4.85
CA MET A 81 -6.50 21.83 -5.11
C MET A 81 -6.64 22.34 -6.56
N TYR A 82 -6.68 21.43 -7.54
CA TYR A 82 -6.91 21.80 -8.94
C TYR A 82 -8.25 22.51 -9.15
N MET A 83 -9.32 22.01 -8.52
CA MET A 83 -10.64 22.64 -8.56
C MET A 83 -10.60 24.08 -8.04
N ILE A 84 -9.92 24.33 -6.91
CA ILE A 84 -9.79 25.68 -6.34
C ILE A 84 -9.00 26.60 -7.29
N VAL A 85 -7.89 26.11 -7.84
CA VAL A 85 -7.06 26.90 -8.77
C VAL A 85 -7.82 27.24 -10.04
N ASP A 86 -8.58 26.29 -10.60
CA ASP A 86 -9.39 26.51 -11.80
C ASP A 86 -10.53 27.51 -11.51
N ALA A 87 -11.20 27.39 -10.36
CA ALA A 87 -12.21 28.34 -9.90
C ALA A 87 -11.64 29.77 -9.83
N CYS A 88 -10.49 29.95 -9.17
CA CYS A 88 -9.83 31.25 -9.09
C CYS A 88 -9.48 31.81 -10.47
N ARG A 89 -9.01 30.96 -11.39
CA ARG A 89 -8.69 31.36 -12.76
C ARG A 89 -9.92 31.85 -13.52
N MET A 90 -11.05 31.16 -13.41
CA MET A 90 -12.29 31.54 -14.08
C MET A 90 -12.88 32.84 -13.49
N MET A 91 -12.81 33.01 -12.16
CA MET A 91 -13.21 34.25 -11.49
C MET A 91 -12.38 35.45 -11.95
N LEU A 92 -11.05 35.30 -12.07
CA LEU A 92 -10.16 36.35 -12.56
C LEU A 92 -10.44 36.76 -14.02
N LYS A 93 -10.92 35.82 -14.84
CA LYS A 93 -11.33 36.10 -16.23
C LYS A 93 -12.71 36.76 -16.33
N GLY A 94 -13.46 36.85 -15.23
CA GLY A 94 -14.82 37.37 -15.24
C GLY A 94 -15.83 36.45 -15.93
N GLU A 95 -15.59 35.13 -15.91
CA GLU A 95 -16.55 34.17 -16.46
C GLU A 95 -17.87 34.17 -15.67
N ASN A 96 -18.98 33.83 -16.33
CA ASN A 96 -20.31 33.81 -15.69
C ASN A 96 -20.31 32.80 -14.52
N PRO A 97 -20.75 33.19 -13.30
CA PRO A 97 -20.78 32.29 -12.14
C PRO A 97 -21.45 30.94 -12.39
N ARG A 98 -22.47 30.90 -13.27
CA ARG A 98 -23.17 29.67 -13.64
C ARG A 98 -22.30 28.69 -14.44
N LEU A 99 -21.42 29.21 -15.31
CA LEU A 99 -20.44 28.39 -16.05
C LEU A 99 -19.33 27.89 -15.14
N ILE A 100 -18.92 28.70 -14.15
CA ILE A 100 -17.97 28.30 -13.12
C ILE A 100 -18.55 27.12 -12.33
N GLU A 101 -19.80 27.22 -11.89
CA GLU A 101 -20.48 26.16 -11.16
C GLU A 101 -20.59 24.86 -11.97
N GLU A 102 -21.02 24.92 -13.24
CA GLU A 102 -21.04 23.75 -14.14
C GLU A 102 -19.65 23.12 -14.29
N ARG A 103 -18.60 23.95 -14.43
CA ARG A 103 -17.23 23.45 -14.57
C ARG A 103 -16.75 22.77 -13.29
N LEU A 104 -17.00 23.35 -12.12
CA LEU A 104 -16.60 22.79 -10.83
C LEU A 104 -17.37 21.50 -10.51
N ASN A 105 -18.65 21.42 -10.88
CA ASN A 105 -19.45 20.20 -10.75
C ASN A 105 -18.89 19.05 -11.59
N SER A 106 -18.18 19.32 -12.69
CA SER A 106 -17.51 18.27 -13.47
C SER A 106 -16.34 17.60 -12.75
N PHE A 107 -15.74 18.25 -11.75
CA PHE A 107 -14.65 17.67 -10.93
C PHE A 107 -15.18 16.79 -9.79
N VAL A 108 -16.45 16.95 -9.39
CA VAL A 108 -17.10 16.07 -8.43
C VAL A 108 -17.74 14.95 -9.24
N GLU A 109 -16.97 13.92 -9.57
CA GLU A 109 -17.54 12.69 -10.13
C GLU A 109 -18.72 12.25 -9.23
N VAL A 110 -19.90 12.12 -9.84
CA VAL A 110 -21.07 11.52 -9.18
C VAL A 110 -20.68 10.08 -8.87
N LYS A 111 -20.50 9.81 -7.57
CA LYS A 111 -20.25 8.46 -7.05
C LYS A 111 -21.25 7.44 -7.59
#